data_AF-A0A5B0EMA4-F1
#
_entry.id   AF-A0A5B0EMA4-F1
#
_cell.length_a   1.000
_cell.length_b   1.000
_cell.length_c   1.000
_cell.angle_alpha   90.00
_cell.angle_beta   90.00
_cell.angle_gamma   90.00
#
_symmetry.space_group_name_H-M   'P 1'
#
loop_
_entity.id
_entity.type
_entity.pdbx_description
1 polymer ?
#
loop_
_entity_poly.entity_id
_entity_poly.type
_entity_poly.pdbx_seq_one_letter_code
_entity_poly.pdbx_strand_id
1 'polypeptide(L)'
;MTDTATHTTGEKARIGAPSISGFTEEGENLSPMNEAASPIGGAASKAHSHGGGAGIPDSSRAGRLTSYNVDDFPVLTGREEDFRFTPLKRMGGLHKNELVGVAPELVVTDANVSTLETVAMTDARVGSAGTPEDRISANAWKHAAEAKVVTIPANSTGEQVTLTYTGTSTEAAASHLVLIAEANSESVVVIDHVGSAVLAQNIEIDVREGAKLTVISLQAWDEDAIHAASHLAKVGKAAHLKHIAVTYGGDLVRLTPSAHFEGEGGEVELFGLYFADAGQHLEHRLFVDHATENCKSNVLYKGALQGKDAHTVWVGDVLIRKEAKGTNSYEANRNLVLTEGARADSVPNLEIETGLIDGAGHASTTGRFDDEHLFYLMSRGIDEKTARRLVVRGFLNEIVQQIRVPEIEERLAETIERELAATDS
;
A
#
# COMPACT_ATOMS: atom_id res chain seq x y z
N MET A 1 -61.05 48.55 6.10
CA MET A 1 -60.03 48.90 7.10
C MET A 1 -58.67 48.70 6.44
N THR A 2 -57.93 49.80 6.29
CA THR A 2 -56.47 49.93 6.10
C THR A 2 -55.72 49.00 5.13
N ASP A 3 -55.65 49.52 3.91
CA ASP A 3 -54.61 49.59 2.87
C ASP A 3 -53.17 48.98 2.98
N THR A 4 -52.71 48.59 1.77
CA THR A 4 -51.36 48.59 1.14
C THR A 4 -50.27 47.50 1.35
N ALA A 5 -49.98 46.80 0.21
CA ALA A 5 -48.69 46.43 -0.43
C ALA A 5 -47.65 45.57 0.35
N THR A 6 -46.86 44.63 -0.20
CA THR A 6 -46.25 44.44 -1.54
C THR A 6 -45.63 43.01 -1.63
N HIS A 7 -45.39 42.52 -2.86
CA HIS A 7 -44.61 41.31 -3.22
C HIS A 7 -43.17 41.29 -2.67
N THR A 8 -42.61 40.10 -2.34
CA THR A 8 -41.42 39.49 -3.00
C THR A 8 -41.07 38.11 -2.41
N THR A 9 -40.61 37.22 -3.29
CA THR A 9 -40.02 35.90 -3.04
C THR A 9 -38.60 36.03 -2.48
N GLY A 10 -38.30 35.31 -1.39
CA GLY A 10 -37.01 35.38 -0.69
C GLY A 10 -36.17 34.11 -0.84
N GLU A 11 -35.19 34.21 -1.73
CA GLU A 11 -33.98 33.42 -1.84
C GLU A 11 -33.12 33.56 -0.55
N LYS A 12 -32.57 32.47 -0.02
CA LYS A 12 -31.56 32.52 1.07
C LYS A 12 -30.20 32.08 0.54
N ALA A 13 -29.39 33.10 0.25
CA ALA A 13 -27.98 33.00 -0.08
C ALA A 13 -27.14 32.37 1.04
N ARG A 14 -26.16 31.54 0.65
CA ARG A 14 -25.01 31.15 1.49
C ARG A 14 -24.01 32.31 1.50
N ILE A 15 -23.70 32.80 2.70
CA ILE A 15 -22.69 33.83 2.94
C ILE A 15 -21.32 33.13 3.06
N GLY A 16 -20.30 33.55 2.28
CA GLY A 16 -18.89 33.28 2.64
C GLY A 16 -17.87 32.86 1.57
N ALA A 17 -18.11 33.02 0.25
CA ALA A 17 -17.07 32.79 -0.76
C ALA A 17 -16.77 34.10 -1.53
N PRO A 18 -15.49 34.48 -1.73
CA PRO A 18 -15.14 35.64 -2.54
C PRO A 18 -15.41 35.33 -4.02
N SER A 19 -16.34 36.06 -4.65
CA SER A 19 -16.63 35.93 -6.08
C SER A 19 -15.54 36.58 -6.93
N ILE A 20 -14.89 35.81 -7.80
CA ILE A 20 -14.03 36.34 -8.87
C ILE A 20 -14.96 36.77 -10.02
N SER A 21 -14.86 38.03 -10.44
CA SER A 21 -15.66 38.56 -11.55
C SER A 21 -15.23 37.89 -12.87
N GLY A 22 -16.13 37.14 -13.53
CA GLY A 22 -15.90 36.56 -14.86
C GLY A 22 -16.34 35.12 -15.12
N PHE A 23 -16.89 34.41 -14.12
CA PHE A 23 -17.50 33.08 -14.31
C PHE A 23 -19.01 33.16 -14.06
N THR A 24 -19.81 33.22 -15.12
CA THR A 24 -21.26 32.99 -15.06
C THR A 24 -21.53 31.55 -15.48
N GLU A 25 -22.27 30.82 -14.65
CA GLU A 25 -22.79 29.48 -14.93
C GLU A 25 -23.69 29.52 -16.18
N GLU A 26 -23.16 29.08 -17.33
CA GLU A 26 -23.96 28.70 -18.50
C GLU A 26 -23.91 27.19 -18.66
N GLY A 27 -25.03 26.52 -18.34
CA GLY A 27 -25.14 25.07 -18.49
C GLY A 27 -26.54 24.48 -18.34
N GLU A 28 -27.53 25.23 -17.87
CA GLU A 28 -28.92 24.74 -17.79
C GLU A 28 -29.84 25.45 -18.78
N ASN A 29 -29.85 24.96 -20.02
CA ASN A 29 -31.00 25.04 -20.90
C ASN A 29 -30.91 23.93 -21.96
N LEU A 30 -31.48 22.77 -21.65
CA LEU A 30 -31.68 21.69 -22.61
C LEU A 30 -32.72 22.13 -23.64
N SER A 31 -32.30 22.26 -24.90
CA SER A 31 -33.22 22.46 -26.03
C SER A 31 -34.00 21.18 -26.33
N PRO A 32 -35.28 21.25 -26.73
CA PRO A 32 -36.07 20.06 -27.03
C PRO A 32 -35.57 19.37 -28.31
N MET A 33 -35.52 18.04 -28.27
CA MET A 33 -35.07 17.19 -29.37
C MET A 33 -35.90 17.42 -30.64
N ASN A 34 -35.23 17.73 -31.74
CA ASN A 34 -35.84 17.82 -33.07
C ASN A 34 -35.52 16.54 -33.86
N GLU A 35 -36.49 15.63 -33.96
CA GLU A 35 -36.42 14.46 -34.83
C GLU A 35 -36.75 14.84 -36.28
N ALA A 36 -35.77 15.37 -37.02
CA ALA A 36 -35.64 15.18 -38.48
C ALA A 36 -34.52 16.06 -39.05
N ALA A 37 -33.68 15.42 -39.87
CA ALA A 37 -32.76 16.01 -40.84
C ALA A 37 -31.44 16.62 -40.31
N SER A 38 -30.36 15.83 -40.34
CA SER A 38 -29.35 16.02 -41.40
C SER A 38 -28.29 14.90 -41.44
N PRO A 39 -27.68 14.68 -42.63
CA PRO A 39 -27.20 13.37 -43.05
C PRO A 39 -25.68 13.35 -43.17
N ILE A 40 -24.99 12.89 -42.13
CA ILE A 40 -23.62 12.34 -42.23
C ILE A 40 -23.51 11.16 -41.25
N GLY A 41 -24.38 10.17 -41.46
CA GLY A 41 -24.35 8.88 -40.78
C GLY A 41 -24.02 7.80 -41.79
N GLY A 42 -22.73 7.62 -42.07
CA GLY A 42 -22.23 6.61 -43.00
C GLY A 42 -20.82 6.20 -42.63
N ALA A 43 -20.68 4.97 -42.13
CA ALA A 43 -19.43 4.27 -41.83
C ALA A 43 -18.59 4.74 -40.62
N ALA A 44 -19.16 4.69 -39.42
CA ALA A 44 -18.38 4.55 -38.18
C ALA A 44 -19.18 3.93 -37.01
N SER A 45 -20.02 2.93 -37.28
CA SER A 45 -20.53 2.03 -36.24
C SER A 45 -19.88 0.66 -36.40
N LYS A 46 -18.57 0.60 -36.17
CA LYS A 46 -17.97 -0.68 -35.78
C LYS A 46 -18.38 -0.91 -34.34
N ALA A 47 -19.27 -1.87 -34.12
CA ALA A 47 -19.41 -2.51 -32.84
C ALA A 47 -18.02 -2.91 -32.35
N HIS A 48 -17.62 -2.42 -31.18
CA HIS A 48 -16.43 -2.93 -30.53
C HIS A 48 -16.71 -4.38 -30.18
N SER A 49 -15.91 -5.29 -30.74
CA SER A 49 -15.89 -6.68 -30.31
C SER A 49 -15.55 -6.67 -28.83
N HIS A 50 -16.43 -7.19 -27.98
CA HIS A 50 -15.99 -7.71 -26.68
C HIS A 50 -14.83 -8.68 -26.98
N GLY A 51 -13.70 -8.45 -26.32
CA GLY A 51 -12.44 -9.14 -26.58
C GLY A 51 -12.61 -10.65 -26.47
N GLY A 52 -12.68 -11.31 -27.63
CA GLY A 52 -12.54 -12.76 -27.80
C GLY A 52 -11.27 -13.09 -28.59
N GLY A 53 -10.27 -12.20 -28.57
CA GLY A 53 -8.93 -12.52 -29.04
C GLY A 53 -8.28 -13.50 -28.07
N ALA A 54 -7.46 -14.44 -28.57
CA ALA A 54 -6.70 -15.36 -27.73
C ALA A 54 -6.00 -14.59 -26.61
N GLY A 55 -6.53 -14.75 -25.38
CA GLY A 55 -6.22 -13.88 -24.26
C GLY A 55 -4.75 -13.96 -23.88
N ILE A 56 -4.16 -12.79 -23.65
CA ILE A 56 -3.03 -12.67 -22.73
C ILE A 56 -3.53 -13.27 -21.41
N PRO A 57 -2.85 -14.26 -20.81
CA PRO A 57 -3.27 -14.80 -19.51
C PRO A 57 -3.36 -13.66 -18.50
N ASP A 58 -4.56 -13.48 -17.93
CA ASP A 58 -5.00 -12.51 -16.91
C ASP A 58 -4.18 -11.22 -16.73
N SER A 59 -4.70 -10.10 -17.26
CA SER A 59 -4.19 -8.77 -16.92
C SER A 59 -4.58 -8.30 -15.52
N SER A 60 -5.61 -8.90 -14.91
CA SER A 60 -6.08 -8.54 -13.56
C SER A 60 -5.31 -9.30 -12.49
N ARG A 61 -4.91 -8.61 -11.41
CA ARG A 61 -4.30 -9.27 -10.25
C ARG A 61 -5.27 -10.25 -9.57
N ALA A 62 -6.57 -9.98 -9.60
CA ALA A 62 -7.60 -10.85 -9.00
C ALA A 62 -7.81 -12.17 -9.74
N GLY A 63 -7.47 -12.24 -11.04
CA GLY A 63 -7.53 -13.47 -11.82
C GLY A 63 -6.31 -14.38 -11.63
N ARG A 64 -5.29 -13.92 -10.91
CA ARG A 64 -4.09 -14.72 -10.63
C ARG A 64 -4.43 -15.91 -9.75
N LEU A 65 -3.70 -16.99 -9.98
CA LEU A 65 -3.77 -18.20 -9.16
C LEU A 65 -3.41 -17.86 -7.71
N THR A 66 -4.26 -18.25 -6.77
CA THR A 66 -3.92 -18.38 -5.36
C THR A 66 -3.84 -19.86 -4.99
N SER A 67 -2.82 -20.27 -4.23
CA SER A 67 -2.69 -21.66 -3.79
C SER A 67 -1.74 -21.81 -2.60
N TYR A 68 -2.04 -22.76 -1.71
CA TYR A 68 -1.11 -23.19 -0.66
C TYR A 68 0.00 -24.13 -1.18
N ASN A 69 -0.15 -24.65 -2.40
CA ASN A 69 0.83 -25.56 -3.00
C ASN A 69 1.78 -24.80 -3.94
N VAL A 70 3.06 -24.78 -3.59
CA VAL A 70 4.14 -24.14 -4.38
C VAL A 70 4.20 -24.66 -5.82
N ASP A 71 3.87 -25.95 -6.02
CA ASP A 71 3.98 -26.59 -7.33
C ASP A 71 2.84 -26.21 -8.29
N ASP A 72 1.79 -25.55 -7.79
CA ASP A 72 0.74 -24.99 -8.65
C ASP A 72 1.24 -23.72 -9.37
N PHE A 73 2.24 -23.04 -8.81
CA PHE A 73 2.86 -21.88 -9.43
C PHE A 73 3.98 -22.28 -10.38
N PRO A 74 4.06 -21.70 -11.59
CA PRO A 74 5.17 -21.96 -12.50
C PRO A 74 6.51 -21.47 -11.89
N VAL A 75 7.60 -22.06 -12.36
CA VAL A 75 8.95 -21.56 -12.01
C VAL A 75 9.11 -20.15 -12.59
N LEU A 76 9.50 -19.20 -11.74
CA LEU A 76 9.64 -17.80 -12.12
C LEU A 76 10.77 -17.60 -13.12
N THR A 77 10.48 -16.87 -14.19
CA THR A 77 11.42 -16.49 -15.24
C THR A 77 11.82 -15.01 -15.17
N GLY A 78 11.09 -14.20 -14.39
CA GLY A 78 11.24 -12.75 -14.29
C GLY A 78 10.55 -12.01 -15.42
N ARG A 79 9.72 -12.71 -16.20
CA ARG A 79 8.91 -12.14 -17.29
C ARG A 79 7.44 -12.06 -16.93
N GLU A 80 7.04 -12.76 -15.87
CA GLU A 80 5.71 -12.69 -15.30
C GLU A 80 5.45 -11.25 -14.84
N GLU A 81 4.22 -10.74 -15.01
CA GLU A 81 3.87 -9.37 -14.62
C GLU A 81 4.32 -9.07 -13.18
N ASP A 82 4.00 -9.99 -12.28
CA ASP A 82 4.23 -9.83 -10.85
C ASP A 82 5.72 -9.77 -10.47
N PHE A 83 6.59 -10.30 -11.33
CA PHE A 83 8.04 -10.38 -11.09
C PHE A 83 8.87 -9.62 -12.13
N ARG A 84 8.24 -8.86 -13.05
CA ARG A 84 8.93 -8.20 -14.17
C ARG A 84 9.99 -7.19 -13.76
N PHE A 85 9.87 -6.64 -12.55
CA PHE A 85 10.84 -5.71 -11.97
C PHE A 85 11.74 -6.36 -10.93
N THR A 86 11.37 -7.52 -10.39
CA THR A 86 12.09 -8.18 -9.31
C THR A 86 13.36 -8.84 -9.85
N PRO A 87 14.55 -8.49 -9.35
CA PRO A 87 15.80 -9.07 -9.83
C PRO A 87 15.98 -10.48 -9.26
N LEU A 88 15.37 -11.49 -9.89
CA LEU A 88 15.32 -12.87 -9.37
C LEU A 88 16.69 -13.46 -8.97
N LYS A 89 17.76 -13.06 -9.66
CA LYS A 89 19.14 -13.49 -9.33
C LYS A 89 19.62 -13.04 -7.95
N ARG A 90 19.05 -11.96 -7.41
CA ARG A 90 19.36 -11.38 -6.10
C ARG A 90 18.42 -11.86 -4.99
N MET A 91 17.40 -12.67 -5.30
CA MET A 91 16.38 -13.10 -4.34
C MET A 91 16.85 -14.15 -3.31
N GLY A 92 18.15 -14.42 -3.16
CA GLY A 92 18.67 -15.31 -2.11
C GLY A 92 18.15 -16.76 -2.16
N GLY A 93 17.53 -17.18 -3.28
CA GLY A 93 16.87 -18.49 -3.39
C GLY A 93 15.42 -18.53 -2.89
N LEU A 94 14.82 -17.42 -2.42
CA LEU A 94 13.44 -17.40 -1.90
C LEU A 94 12.36 -17.86 -2.91
N HIS A 95 12.65 -17.76 -4.21
CA HIS A 95 11.79 -18.25 -5.30
C HIS A 95 11.98 -19.75 -5.62
N LYS A 96 12.96 -20.40 -5.00
CA LYS A 96 13.27 -21.84 -5.15
C LYS A 96 12.60 -22.62 -4.02
N ASN A 97 12.13 -23.83 -4.30
CA ASN A 97 11.34 -24.65 -3.38
C ASN A 97 12.19 -25.36 -2.30
N GLU A 98 13.14 -24.64 -1.69
CA GLU A 98 14.17 -25.16 -0.77
C GLU A 98 14.53 -24.10 0.28
N LEU A 99 13.65 -23.85 1.25
CA LEU A 99 13.93 -22.95 2.37
C LEU A 99 14.27 -23.79 3.61
N VAL A 100 15.56 -23.90 3.91
CA VAL A 100 16.09 -24.80 4.97
C VAL A 100 16.68 -24.05 6.17
N GLY A 101 16.79 -22.72 6.06
CA GLY A 101 17.31 -21.87 7.12
C GLY A 101 16.34 -21.77 8.31
N VAL A 102 16.87 -21.30 9.43
CA VAL A 102 16.08 -21.03 10.64
C VAL A 102 15.46 -19.63 10.54
N ALA A 103 14.16 -19.52 10.78
CA ALA A 103 13.47 -18.24 10.80
C ALA A 103 14.07 -17.30 11.86
N PRO A 104 14.13 -15.97 11.60
CA PRO A 104 14.53 -14.98 12.60
C PRO A 104 13.77 -15.13 13.91
N GLU A 105 14.46 -14.92 15.03
CA GLU A 105 13.84 -14.99 16.36
C GLU A 105 12.83 -13.86 16.52
N LEU A 106 11.61 -14.19 16.97
CA LEU A 106 10.57 -13.21 17.28
C LEU A 106 10.52 -12.93 18.78
N VAL A 107 10.78 -11.69 19.17
CA VAL A 107 10.58 -11.17 20.52
C VAL A 107 9.35 -10.28 20.55
N VAL A 108 8.57 -10.36 21.63
CA VAL A 108 7.35 -9.55 21.80
C VAL A 108 7.49 -8.65 23.02
N THR A 109 7.24 -7.36 22.84
CA THR A 109 7.18 -6.37 23.92
C THR A 109 5.84 -5.65 23.94
N ASP A 110 5.54 -5.02 25.08
CA ASP A 110 4.40 -4.12 25.29
C ASP A 110 3.00 -4.75 25.17
N ALA A 111 2.90 -6.09 25.12
CA ALA A 111 1.68 -6.88 24.96
C ALA A 111 0.65 -6.77 26.12
N ASN A 112 0.12 -5.57 26.35
CA ASN A 112 -1.01 -5.36 27.23
C ASN A 112 -2.25 -5.95 26.56
N VAL A 113 -2.73 -7.09 27.08
CA VAL A 113 -4.00 -7.77 26.74
C VAL A 113 -3.99 -8.65 25.48
N SER A 114 -3.06 -8.47 24.53
CA SER A 114 -2.90 -9.39 23.41
C SER A 114 -2.33 -10.75 23.83
N THR A 115 -2.79 -11.85 23.21
CA THR A 115 -2.20 -13.19 23.42
C THR A 115 -1.28 -13.57 22.26
N LEU A 116 -0.04 -13.97 22.57
CA LEU A 116 0.88 -14.59 21.62
C LEU A 116 0.87 -16.10 21.80
N GLU A 117 0.57 -16.82 20.73
CA GLU A 117 0.63 -18.27 20.67
C GLU A 117 1.56 -18.73 19.55
N THR A 118 2.24 -19.85 19.78
CA THR A 118 2.95 -20.58 18.73
C THR A 118 2.15 -21.82 18.39
N VAL A 119 1.73 -21.94 17.14
CA VAL A 119 0.80 -22.97 16.70
C VAL A 119 1.34 -23.71 15.48
N ALA A 120 0.86 -24.93 15.25
CA ALA A 120 1.15 -25.64 14.01
C ALA A 120 0.50 -24.92 12.81
N MET A 121 1.10 -25.04 11.62
CA MET A 121 0.54 -24.51 10.37
C MET A 121 -0.85 -25.08 10.01
N THR A 122 -1.29 -26.14 10.68
CA THR A 122 -2.64 -26.73 10.53
C THR A 122 -3.68 -26.14 11.49
N ASP A 123 -3.31 -25.18 12.35
CA ASP A 123 -4.25 -24.47 13.23
C ASP A 123 -5.30 -23.73 12.37
N ALA A 124 -6.57 -23.77 12.78
CA ALA A 124 -7.68 -23.23 12.01
C ALA A 124 -7.62 -21.71 11.79
N ARG A 125 -6.78 -21.00 12.55
CA ARG A 125 -6.54 -19.56 12.39
C ARG A 125 -5.55 -19.23 11.26
N VAL A 126 -4.69 -20.19 10.89
CA VAL A 126 -3.71 -20.04 9.80
C VAL A 126 -4.45 -20.22 8.47
N GLY A 127 -4.31 -19.25 7.57
CA GLY A 127 -5.08 -19.14 6.32
C GLY A 127 -6.43 -18.42 6.47
N SER A 128 -6.68 -17.78 7.61
CA SER A 128 -7.94 -17.07 7.88
C SER A 128 -8.07 -15.73 7.13
N ALA A 129 -6.95 -15.09 6.81
CA ALA A 129 -6.94 -13.79 6.13
C ALA A 129 -6.73 -13.89 4.61
N GLY A 130 -6.22 -15.03 4.12
CA GLY A 130 -6.03 -15.22 2.68
C GLY A 130 -5.34 -16.52 2.31
N THR A 131 -5.31 -16.77 1.00
CA THR A 131 -4.51 -17.82 0.38
C THR A 131 -3.28 -17.17 -0.27
N PRO A 132 -2.09 -17.79 -0.25
CA PRO A 132 -0.92 -17.25 -0.94
C PRO A 132 -1.20 -16.89 -2.40
N GLU A 133 -0.81 -15.67 -2.80
CA GLU A 133 -1.08 -15.09 -4.12
C GLU A 133 0.07 -15.29 -5.12
N ASP A 134 1.25 -15.69 -4.63
CA ASP A 134 2.41 -15.90 -5.48
C ASP A 134 3.25 -17.10 -5.00
N ARG A 135 4.22 -17.48 -5.84
CA ARG A 135 5.12 -18.60 -5.57
C ARG A 135 5.91 -18.42 -4.28
N ILE A 136 6.36 -17.21 -3.95
CA ILE A 136 7.19 -16.95 -2.76
C ILE A 136 6.33 -17.07 -1.50
N SER A 137 5.12 -16.51 -1.52
CA SER A 137 4.16 -16.64 -0.42
C SER A 137 3.77 -18.11 -0.20
N ALA A 138 3.55 -18.87 -1.27
CA ALA A 138 3.32 -20.31 -1.16
C ALA A 138 4.54 -21.06 -0.61
N ASN A 139 5.75 -20.59 -0.94
CA ASN A 139 7.00 -21.17 -0.46
C ASN A 139 7.21 -20.89 1.04
N ALA A 140 6.91 -19.66 1.48
CA ALA A 140 6.86 -19.30 2.89
C ALA A 140 5.87 -20.19 3.64
N TRP A 141 4.66 -20.38 3.09
CA TRP A 141 3.65 -21.26 3.67
C TRP A 141 4.16 -22.71 3.82
N LYS A 142 4.75 -23.27 2.77
CA LYS A 142 5.20 -24.66 2.74
C LYS A 142 6.32 -24.95 3.74
N HIS A 143 7.24 -24.01 3.92
CA HIS A 143 8.46 -24.22 4.72
C HIS A 143 8.43 -23.58 6.11
N ALA A 144 7.40 -22.78 6.43
CA ALA A 144 7.19 -22.33 7.80
C ALA A 144 6.92 -23.55 8.71
N ALA A 145 7.74 -23.71 9.75
CA ALA A 145 7.59 -24.82 10.69
C ALA A 145 6.36 -24.66 11.61
N GLU A 146 6.04 -23.42 11.93
CA GLU A 146 4.99 -23.00 12.86
C GLU A 146 4.52 -21.59 12.50
N ALA A 147 3.34 -21.22 12.99
CA ALA A 147 2.84 -19.86 12.91
C ALA A 147 2.87 -19.20 14.30
N LYS A 148 3.20 -17.92 14.33
CA LYS A 148 2.98 -17.06 15.49
C LYS A 148 1.61 -16.41 15.35
N VAL A 149 0.77 -16.50 16.37
CA VAL A 149 -0.59 -15.93 16.36
C VAL A 149 -0.68 -14.88 17.45
N VAL A 150 -0.99 -13.64 17.07
CA VAL A 150 -1.31 -12.55 17.99
C VAL A 150 -2.80 -12.28 17.90
N THR A 151 -3.51 -12.44 19.01
CA THR A 151 -4.94 -12.14 19.09
C THR A 151 -5.17 -10.93 19.99
N ILE A 152 -5.82 -9.91 19.44
CA ILE A 152 -6.34 -8.75 20.17
C ILE A 152 -7.81 -9.05 20.53
N PRO A 153 -8.17 -9.20 21.82
CA PRO A 153 -9.51 -9.62 22.24
C PRO A 153 -10.63 -8.65 21.87
N ALA A 154 -11.85 -9.17 21.71
CA ALA A 154 -12.99 -8.34 21.34
C ALA A 154 -13.25 -7.20 22.35
N ASN A 155 -13.58 -6.01 21.84
CA ASN A 155 -13.88 -4.79 22.60
C ASN A 155 -12.71 -4.22 23.42
N SER A 156 -11.49 -4.72 23.27
CA SER A 156 -10.33 -4.11 23.90
C SER A 156 -9.92 -2.82 23.21
N THR A 157 -9.32 -1.88 23.94
CA THR A 157 -8.87 -0.60 23.38
C THR A 157 -7.53 -0.19 23.97
N GLY A 158 -6.73 0.50 23.15
CA GLY A 158 -5.43 1.04 23.57
C GLY A 158 -4.33 0.00 23.70
N GLU A 159 -4.50 -1.18 23.10
CA GLU A 159 -3.44 -2.18 23.04
C GLU A 159 -2.36 -1.75 22.03
N GLN A 160 -1.10 -1.89 22.42
CA GLN A 160 0.05 -1.74 21.53
C GLN A 160 0.91 -2.98 21.68
N VAL A 161 1.29 -3.64 20.59
CA VAL A 161 2.16 -4.82 20.62
C VAL A 161 3.33 -4.58 19.68
N THR A 162 4.55 -4.79 20.15
CA THR A 162 5.74 -4.72 19.29
C THR A 162 6.31 -6.12 19.11
N LEU A 163 6.43 -6.54 17.85
CA LEU A 163 6.95 -7.82 17.39
C LEU A 163 8.29 -7.56 16.70
N THR A 164 9.40 -7.95 17.32
CA THR A 164 10.74 -7.75 16.74
C THR A 164 11.30 -9.07 16.22
N TYR A 165 11.48 -9.16 14.91
CA TYR A 165 12.23 -10.22 14.24
C TYR A 165 13.71 -9.86 14.16
N THR A 166 14.58 -10.67 14.78
CA THR A 166 16.04 -10.49 14.72
C THR A 166 16.68 -11.57 13.87
N GLY A 167 17.18 -11.17 12.70
CA GLY A 167 17.93 -12.02 11.78
C GLY A 167 19.39 -12.18 12.22
N THR A 168 19.92 -13.40 12.09
CA THR A 168 21.33 -13.71 12.41
C THR A 168 22.00 -14.61 11.37
N SER A 169 21.31 -14.88 10.26
CA SER A 169 21.73 -15.83 9.23
C SER A 169 21.18 -15.44 7.86
N THR A 170 21.97 -15.65 6.82
CA THR A 170 21.57 -15.46 5.41
C THR A 170 21.19 -16.77 4.73
N GLU A 171 20.97 -17.84 5.49
CA GLU A 171 20.32 -19.05 4.97
C GLU A 171 18.83 -18.80 4.74
N ALA A 172 18.33 -19.20 3.57
CA ALA A 172 16.95 -18.94 3.15
C ALA A 172 15.94 -19.64 4.08
N ALA A 173 15.14 -18.85 4.79
CA ALA A 173 14.18 -19.29 5.79
C ALA A 173 12.75 -18.85 5.45
N ALA A 174 11.78 -19.44 6.16
CA ALA A 174 10.36 -19.11 6.05
C ALA A 174 9.78 -18.77 7.43
N SER A 175 8.92 -17.75 7.51
CA SER A 175 8.15 -17.46 8.73
C SER A 175 6.69 -17.14 8.42
N HIS A 176 5.83 -17.37 9.42
CA HIS A 176 4.39 -17.14 9.30
C HIS A 176 3.85 -16.46 10.56
N LEU A 177 3.17 -15.34 10.37
CA LEU A 177 2.53 -14.55 11.42
C LEU A 177 1.05 -14.39 11.11
N VAL A 178 0.20 -14.52 12.12
CA VAL A 178 -1.23 -14.23 12.03
C VAL A 178 -1.59 -13.18 13.08
N LEU A 179 -2.13 -12.06 12.65
CA LEU A 179 -2.69 -11.01 13.48
C LEU A 179 -4.21 -11.10 13.41
N ILE A 180 -4.87 -11.21 14.56
CA ILE A 180 -6.32 -11.28 14.67
C ILE A 180 -6.80 -10.13 15.54
N ALA A 181 -7.45 -9.15 14.93
CA ALA A 181 -8.17 -8.11 15.66
C ALA A 181 -9.64 -8.53 15.79
N GLU A 182 -10.04 -8.98 16.99
CA GLU A 182 -11.41 -9.42 17.22
C GLU A 182 -12.40 -8.26 17.24
N ALA A 183 -13.69 -8.60 17.20
CA ALA A 183 -14.76 -7.63 16.97
C ALA A 183 -14.69 -6.42 17.92
N ASN A 184 -14.83 -5.22 17.35
CA ASN A 184 -14.79 -3.93 18.05
C ASN A 184 -13.51 -3.66 18.87
N SER A 185 -12.40 -4.36 18.63
CA SER A 185 -11.12 -4.04 19.24
C SER A 185 -10.47 -2.80 18.61
N GLU A 186 -9.60 -2.10 19.34
CA GLU A 186 -8.82 -0.97 18.85
C GLU A 186 -7.37 -1.08 19.33
N SER A 187 -6.43 -1.31 18.39
CA SER A 187 -5.04 -1.65 18.72
C SER A 187 -4.02 -1.19 17.67
N VAL A 188 -2.75 -1.16 18.10
CA VAL A 188 -1.57 -0.92 17.27
C VAL A 188 -0.65 -2.13 17.36
N VAL A 189 -0.20 -2.65 16.22
CA VAL A 189 0.81 -3.71 16.15
C VAL A 189 1.99 -3.21 15.34
N VAL A 190 3.17 -3.18 15.96
CA VAL A 190 4.45 -2.89 15.31
C VAL A 190 5.14 -4.20 14.99
N ILE A 191 5.65 -4.35 13.77
CA ILE A 191 6.42 -5.49 13.29
C ILE A 191 7.77 -4.96 12.82
N ASP A 192 8.79 -5.09 13.65
CA ASP A 192 10.13 -4.55 13.41
C ASP A 192 11.08 -5.66 12.98
N HIS A 193 11.74 -5.48 11.84
CA HIS A 193 12.67 -6.45 11.29
C HIS A 193 14.09 -5.87 11.28
N VAL A 194 15.04 -6.54 11.94
CA VAL A 194 16.42 -6.07 12.12
C VAL A 194 17.45 -7.19 11.96
N GLY A 195 18.68 -6.84 11.58
CA GLY A 195 19.79 -7.79 11.40
C GLY A 195 19.88 -8.37 9.98
N SER A 196 20.64 -9.45 9.83
CA SER A 196 20.83 -10.14 8.54
C SER A 196 19.87 -11.32 8.38
N ALA A 197 19.12 -11.36 7.28
CA ALA A 197 18.16 -12.42 6.98
C ALA A 197 18.02 -12.69 5.48
N VAL A 198 17.78 -13.94 5.08
CA VAL A 198 17.16 -14.27 3.78
C VAL A 198 15.81 -14.91 4.06
N LEU A 199 14.74 -14.13 3.98
CA LEU A 199 13.43 -14.51 4.55
C LEU A 199 12.30 -14.42 3.51
N ALA A 200 11.55 -15.51 3.36
CA ALA A 200 10.19 -15.46 2.80
C ALA A 200 9.19 -15.45 3.96
N GLN A 201 8.26 -14.50 3.98
CA GLN A 201 7.34 -14.33 5.10
C GLN A 201 5.90 -14.17 4.64
N ASN A 202 4.97 -14.79 5.37
CA ASN A 202 3.56 -14.48 5.28
C ASN A 202 3.09 -13.83 6.57
N ILE A 203 2.38 -12.71 6.44
CA ILE A 203 1.70 -12.03 7.54
C ILE A 203 0.22 -11.96 7.19
N GLU A 204 -0.59 -12.71 7.91
CA GLU A 204 -2.04 -12.66 7.82
C GLU A 204 -2.60 -11.62 8.79
N ILE A 205 -3.57 -10.83 8.33
CA ILE A 205 -4.19 -9.76 9.11
C ILE A 205 -5.71 -9.90 9.02
N ASP A 206 -6.33 -10.57 10.00
CA ASP A 206 -7.78 -10.75 10.13
C ASP A 206 -8.36 -9.62 10.99
N VAL A 207 -8.96 -8.62 10.34
CA VAL A 207 -9.61 -7.48 11.00
C VAL A 207 -11.11 -7.70 11.02
N ARG A 208 -11.63 -8.16 12.17
CA ARG A 208 -13.03 -8.57 12.30
C ARG A 208 -13.98 -7.39 12.44
N GLU A 209 -15.28 -7.68 12.46
CA GLU A 209 -16.36 -6.68 12.47
C GLU A 209 -16.14 -5.56 13.49
N GLY A 210 -16.18 -4.31 13.03
CA GLY A 210 -16.02 -3.13 13.87
C GLY A 210 -14.62 -2.92 14.49
N ALA A 211 -13.66 -3.81 14.23
CA ALA A 211 -12.31 -3.69 14.76
C ALA A 211 -11.52 -2.59 14.04
N LYS A 212 -10.62 -1.94 14.76
CA LYS A 212 -9.69 -0.92 14.26
C LYS A 212 -8.26 -1.36 14.56
N LEU A 213 -7.52 -1.72 13.53
CA LEU A 213 -6.16 -2.20 13.68
C LEU A 213 -5.20 -1.28 12.91
N THR A 214 -4.20 -0.76 13.61
CA THR A 214 -3.03 -0.16 12.96
C THR A 214 -1.89 -1.17 12.94
N VAL A 215 -1.36 -1.50 11.76
CA VAL A 215 -0.18 -2.37 11.61
C VAL A 215 0.97 -1.53 11.04
N ILE A 216 2.06 -1.40 11.78
CA ILE A 216 3.28 -0.71 11.37
C ILE A 216 4.36 -1.76 11.11
N SER A 217 4.72 -1.99 9.85
CA SER A 217 5.76 -2.91 9.45
C SER A 217 7.02 -2.15 9.08
N LEU A 218 8.12 -2.41 9.78
CA LEU A 218 9.43 -1.80 9.55
C LEU A 218 10.39 -2.85 8.99
N GLN A 219 11.04 -2.53 7.88
CA GLN A 219 12.14 -3.30 7.30
C GLN A 219 13.42 -2.51 7.49
N ALA A 220 14.04 -2.72 8.65
CA ALA A 220 15.26 -2.10 9.14
C ALA A 220 16.42 -3.11 9.13
N TRP A 221 16.46 -3.93 8.08
CA TRP A 221 17.45 -4.98 7.93
C TRP A 221 18.85 -4.43 7.63
N ASP A 222 19.86 -5.23 7.94
CA ASP A 222 21.25 -4.96 7.54
C ASP A 222 21.40 -5.04 6.01
N GLU A 223 22.49 -4.45 5.49
CA GLU A 223 22.73 -4.28 4.05
C GLU A 223 22.74 -5.58 3.23
N ASP A 224 23.01 -6.73 3.86
CA ASP A 224 23.08 -8.03 3.20
C ASP A 224 21.76 -8.80 3.16
N ALA A 225 20.72 -8.28 3.82
CA ALA A 225 19.46 -8.98 3.98
C ALA A 225 18.60 -8.97 2.71
N ILE A 226 17.86 -10.06 2.50
CA ILE A 226 16.88 -10.24 1.43
C ILE A 226 15.55 -10.64 2.07
N HIS A 227 14.51 -9.85 1.84
CA HIS A 227 13.19 -10.10 2.42
C HIS A 227 12.11 -10.07 1.36
N ALA A 228 11.29 -11.11 1.29
CA ALA A 228 10.09 -11.13 0.47
C ALA A 228 8.89 -11.50 1.35
N ALA A 229 7.99 -10.55 1.58
CA ALA A 229 6.85 -10.74 2.47
C ALA A 229 5.52 -10.48 1.76
N SER A 230 4.56 -11.39 1.99
CA SER A 230 3.16 -11.17 1.66
C SER A 230 2.40 -10.76 2.92
N HIS A 231 1.70 -9.62 2.86
CA HIS A 231 0.81 -9.20 3.94
C HIS A 231 -0.63 -9.35 3.45
N LEU A 232 -1.30 -10.42 3.85
CA LEU A 232 -2.65 -10.77 3.40
C LEU A 232 -3.66 -10.26 4.42
N ALA A 233 -4.38 -9.20 4.09
CA ALA A 233 -5.39 -8.62 4.97
C ALA A 233 -6.82 -8.95 4.53
N LYS A 234 -7.62 -9.35 5.51
CA LYS A 234 -9.05 -9.54 5.42
C LYS A 234 -9.74 -8.51 6.29
N VAL A 235 -10.62 -7.71 5.70
CA VAL A 235 -11.28 -6.58 6.37
C VAL A 235 -12.78 -6.85 6.44
N GLY A 236 -13.27 -7.05 7.67
CA GLY A 236 -14.67 -7.33 7.94
C GLY A 236 -15.58 -6.10 7.85
N LYS A 237 -16.85 -6.32 8.16
CA LYS A 237 -17.88 -5.27 8.14
C LYS A 237 -17.53 -4.14 9.12
N ALA A 238 -17.64 -2.89 8.66
CA ALA A 238 -17.34 -1.70 9.45
C ALA A 238 -15.97 -1.73 10.16
N ALA A 239 -15.03 -2.55 9.67
CA ALA A 239 -13.69 -2.66 10.20
C ALA A 239 -12.78 -1.61 9.57
N HIS A 240 -11.75 -1.18 10.29
CA HIS A 240 -10.75 -0.23 9.82
C HIS A 240 -9.35 -0.81 9.96
N LEU A 241 -8.63 -0.89 8.84
CA LEU A 241 -7.22 -1.27 8.81
C LEU A 241 -6.38 -0.06 8.38
N LYS A 242 -5.44 0.35 9.24
CA LYS A 242 -4.36 1.25 8.87
C LYS A 242 -3.06 0.47 8.78
N HIS A 243 -2.57 0.21 7.57
CA HIS A 243 -1.31 -0.47 7.33
C HIS A 243 -0.23 0.53 6.93
N ILE A 244 0.93 0.48 7.58
CA ILE A 244 2.05 1.37 7.32
C ILE A 244 3.29 0.50 7.08
N ALA A 245 3.82 0.52 5.86
CA ALA A 245 5.04 -0.20 5.48
C ALA A 245 6.20 0.77 5.32
N VAL A 246 7.28 0.59 6.09
CA VAL A 246 8.46 1.45 6.06
C VAL A 246 9.70 0.62 5.78
N THR A 247 10.39 0.90 4.67
CA THR A 247 11.56 0.14 4.24
C THR A 247 12.76 1.07 4.02
N TYR A 248 13.84 0.84 4.77
CA TYR A 248 15.06 1.65 4.68
C TYR A 248 16.34 0.81 4.87
N GLY A 249 16.23 -0.52 4.72
CA GLY A 249 17.33 -1.46 4.88
C GLY A 249 17.15 -2.69 3.98
N GLY A 250 18.18 -3.54 3.95
CA GLY A 250 18.27 -4.72 3.08
C GLY A 250 18.87 -4.46 1.70
N ASP A 251 19.45 -5.50 1.10
CA ASP A 251 19.90 -5.51 -0.31
C ASP A 251 18.68 -5.50 -1.25
N LEU A 252 17.71 -6.36 -0.93
CA LEU A 252 16.48 -6.54 -1.68
C LEU A 252 15.31 -6.76 -0.73
N VAL A 253 14.31 -5.88 -0.78
CA VAL A 253 13.06 -6.05 -0.04
C VAL A 253 11.89 -6.00 -1.01
N ARG A 254 11.05 -7.02 -0.98
CA ARG A 254 9.78 -7.09 -1.72
C ARG A 254 8.63 -7.27 -0.74
N LEU A 255 7.70 -6.32 -0.68
CA LEU A 255 6.48 -6.42 0.11
C LEU A 255 5.26 -6.45 -0.80
N THR A 256 4.36 -7.40 -0.58
CA THR A 256 3.11 -7.53 -1.34
C THR A 256 1.91 -7.45 -0.41
N PRO A 257 1.55 -6.26 0.10
CA PRO A 257 0.34 -6.11 0.91
C PRO A 257 -0.92 -6.22 0.06
N SER A 258 -1.85 -7.10 0.42
CA SER A 258 -3.19 -7.17 -0.18
C SER A 258 -4.26 -6.93 0.89
N ALA A 259 -5.33 -6.26 0.51
CA ALA A 259 -6.48 -6.00 1.38
C ALA A 259 -7.77 -6.39 0.64
N HIS A 260 -8.48 -7.35 1.22
CA HIS A 260 -9.76 -7.85 0.71
C HIS A 260 -10.89 -7.43 1.64
N PHE A 261 -11.84 -6.68 1.11
CA PHE A 261 -13.07 -6.36 1.85
C PHE A 261 -14.03 -7.55 1.81
N GLU A 262 -14.31 -8.11 2.98
CA GLU A 262 -15.23 -9.24 3.19
C GLU A 262 -16.53 -8.80 3.87
N GLY A 263 -16.66 -7.50 4.19
CA GLY A 263 -17.88 -6.94 4.76
C GLY A 263 -18.08 -5.48 4.38
N GLU A 264 -19.34 -5.08 4.30
CA GLU A 264 -19.77 -3.73 3.95
C GLU A 264 -19.20 -2.67 4.89
N GLY A 265 -18.86 -1.50 4.34
CA GLY A 265 -18.47 -0.34 5.13
C GLY A 265 -17.07 -0.44 5.74
N GLY A 266 -16.25 -1.38 5.26
CA GLY A 266 -14.85 -1.48 5.66
C GLY A 266 -14.03 -0.31 5.14
N GLU A 267 -12.99 0.07 5.88
CA GLU A 267 -12.07 1.13 5.52
C GLU A 267 -10.61 0.64 5.60
N VAL A 268 -9.83 0.95 4.57
CA VAL A 268 -8.39 0.64 4.53
C VAL A 268 -7.59 1.90 4.25
N GLU A 269 -6.55 2.12 5.04
CA GLU A 269 -5.50 3.10 4.75
C GLU A 269 -4.18 2.36 4.57
N LEU A 270 -3.55 2.48 3.40
CA LEU A 270 -2.22 1.92 3.14
C LEU A 270 -1.20 3.04 2.96
N PHE A 271 -0.31 3.19 3.92
CA PHE A 271 0.78 4.15 3.88
C PHE A 271 2.11 3.45 3.63
N GLY A 272 2.92 3.99 2.74
CA GLY A 272 4.24 3.45 2.43
C GLY A 272 5.33 4.51 2.48
N LEU A 273 6.46 4.17 3.09
CA LEU A 273 7.69 4.94 3.02
C LEU A 273 8.81 4.01 2.60
N TYR A 274 9.58 4.40 1.59
CA TYR A 274 10.83 3.73 1.28
C TYR A 274 11.95 4.74 1.00
N PHE A 275 13.12 4.48 1.59
CA PHE A 275 14.35 5.21 1.34
C PHE A 275 15.37 4.23 0.79
N ALA A 276 15.77 4.42 -0.47
CA ALA A 276 16.71 3.52 -1.15
C ALA A 276 18.06 4.19 -1.38
N ASP A 277 19.11 3.51 -0.96
CA ASP A 277 20.51 3.84 -1.18
C ASP A 277 21.12 3.02 -2.33
N ALA A 278 22.40 3.32 -2.62
CA ALA A 278 23.14 2.74 -3.74
C ALA A 278 23.03 1.19 -3.76
N GLY A 279 22.63 0.65 -4.91
CA GLY A 279 22.51 -0.79 -5.13
C GLY A 279 21.24 -1.45 -4.56
N GLN A 280 20.51 -0.82 -3.63
CA GLN A 280 19.31 -1.42 -3.04
C GLN A 280 18.18 -1.59 -4.07
N HIS A 281 17.39 -2.65 -3.90
CA HIS A 281 16.15 -2.89 -4.63
C HIS A 281 14.96 -2.98 -3.67
N LEU A 282 14.13 -1.94 -3.60
CA LEU A 282 12.97 -1.89 -2.72
C LEU A 282 11.68 -1.91 -3.52
N GLU A 283 10.86 -2.94 -3.35
CA GLU A 283 9.66 -3.19 -4.15
C GLU A 283 8.43 -3.35 -3.27
N HIS A 284 7.43 -2.48 -3.47
CA HIS A 284 6.14 -2.52 -2.76
C HIS A 284 5.03 -2.71 -3.79
N ARG A 285 4.28 -3.81 -3.71
CA ARG A 285 3.19 -4.12 -4.67
C ARG A 285 1.89 -4.37 -3.96
N LEU A 286 1.08 -3.33 -3.84
CA LEU A 286 -0.18 -3.42 -3.12
C LEU A 286 -1.33 -3.89 -4.00
N PHE A 287 -2.33 -4.49 -3.37
CA PHE A 287 -3.61 -4.80 -3.99
C PHE A 287 -4.76 -4.46 -3.05
N VAL A 288 -5.77 -3.75 -3.56
CA VAL A 288 -7.01 -3.51 -2.83
C VAL A 288 -8.16 -4.08 -3.65
N ASP A 289 -8.83 -5.08 -3.08
CA ASP A 289 -10.00 -5.72 -3.66
C ASP A 289 -11.28 -5.25 -2.97
N HIS A 290 -11.98 -4.33 -3.63
CA HIS A 290 -13.32 -3.90 -3.24
C HIS A 290 -14.34 -4.91 -3.73
N ALA A 291 -14.69 -5.87 -2.88
CA ALA A 291 -15.67 -6.91 -3.17
C ALA A 291 -17.06 -6.65 -2.55
N THR A 292 -17.20 -5.66 -1.67
CA THR A 292 -18.43 -5.35 -0.94
C THR A 292 -18.81 -3.87 -1.03
N GLU A 293 -20.09 -3.57 -0.76
CA GLU A 293 -20.62 -2.20 -0.83
C GLU A 293 -20.02 -1.26 0.24
N ASN A 294 -20.04 0.03 -0.07
CA ASN A 294 -19.74 1.16 0.83
C ASN A 294 -18.33 1.13 1.46
N CYS A 295 -17.37 0.44 0.85
CA CYS A 295 -15.99 0.37 1.32
C CYS A 295 -15.14 1.56 0.85
N LYS A 296 -14.13 1.93 1.64
CA LYS A 296 -13.20 3.01 1.31
C LYS A 296 -11.75 2.56 1.37
N SER A 297 -10.95 3.04 0.43
CA SER A 297 -9.49 2.87 0.50
C SER A 297 -8.75 4.16 0.20
N ASN A 298 -7.77 4.49 1.05
CA ASN A 298 -6.85 5.59 0.84
C ASN A 298 -5.41 5.08 0.87
N VAL A 299 -4.70 5.23 -0.25
CA VAL A 299 -3.36 4.69 -0.43
C VAL A 299 -2.40 5.84 -0.73
N LEU A 300 -1.34 5.96 0.06
CA LEU A 300 -0.28 6.95 -0.18
C LEU A 300 1.10 6.34 0.11
N TYR A 301 1.90 6.19 -0.94
CA TYR A 301 3.27 5.70 -0.86
C TYR A 301 4.24 6.81 -1.28
N LYS A 302 5.33 6.96 -0.53
CA LYS A 302 6.38 7.93 -0.82
C LYS A 302 7.77 7.31 -0.82
N GLY A 303 8.52 7.62 -1.87
CA GLY A 303 9.89 7.17 -2.06
C GLY A 303 10.90 8.29 -2.10
N ALA A 304 12.05 8.09 -1.45
CA ALA A 304 13.26 8.87 -1.70
C ALA A 304 14.38 7.92 -2.14
N LEU A 305 15.14 8.29 -3.16
CA LEU A 305 16.18 7.43 -3.72
C LEU A 305 17.48 8.18 -3.96
N GLN A 306 18.59 7.60 -3.55
CA GLN A 306 19.92 8.14 -3.81
C GLN A 306 20.94 7.04 -4.10
N GLY A 307 22.04 7.43 -4.73
CA GLY A 307 23.12 6.53 -5.10
C GLY A 307 22.93 5.84 -6.45
N LYS A 308 24.02 5.24 -6.91
CA LYS A 308 24.06 4.51 -8.18
C LYS A 308 23.31 3.19 -8.04
N ASP A 309 22.51 2.85 -9.06
CA ASP A 309 21.78 1.58 -9.13
C ASP A 309 20.74 1.37 -8.01
N ALA A 310 20.42 2.42 -7.23
CA ALA A 310 19.29 2.41 -6.31
C ALA A 310 17.98 2.31 -7.10
N HIS A 311 17.16 1.31 -6.78
CA HIS A 311 15.97 0.98 -7.54
C HIS A 311 14.76 0.79 -6.63
N THR A 312 13.74 1.63 -6.78
CA THR A 312 12.44 1.40 -6.15
C THR A 312 11.40 1.02 -7.17
N VAL A 313 10.49 0.14 -6.77
CA VAL A 313 9.36 -0.29 -7.56
C VAL A 313 8.11 -0.15 -6.70
N TRP A 314 7.13 0.58 -7.21
CA TRP A 314 5.79 0.60 -6.65
C TRP A 314 4.78 0.17 -7.70
N VAL A 315 3.94 -0.80 -7.35
CA VAL A 315 2.78 -1.19 -8.15
C VAL A 315 1.55 -1.10 -7.27
N GLY A 316 0.58 -0.27 -7.68
CA GLY A 316 -0.72 -0.15 -7.03
C GLY A 316 -1.75 -0.82 -7.90
N ASP A 317 -2.35 -1.90 -7.41
CA ASP A 317 -3.48 -2.54 -8.07
C ASP A 317 -4.75 -2.29 -7.25
N VAL A 318 -5.79 -1.76 -7.88
CA VAL A 318 -7.12 -1.63 -7.27
C VAL A 318 -8.13 -2.31 -8.19
N LEU A 319 -8.92 -3.24 -7.61
CA LEU A 319 -10.09 -3.80 -8.25
C LEU A 319 -11.34 -3.32 -7.52
N ILE A 320 -12.26 -2.70 -8.26
CA ILE A 320 -13.62 -2.41 -7.81
C ILE A 320 -14.56 -3.36 -8.51
N ARG A 321 -14.99 -4.39 -7.78
CA ARG A 321 -15.87 -5.44 -8.31
C ARG A 321 -17.26 -4.89 -8.60
N LYS A 322 -17.99 -5.60 -9.45
CA LYS A 322 -19.35 -5.24 -9.85
C LYS A 322 -20.30 -5.01 -8.66
N GLU A 323 -20.12 -5.78 -7.58
CA GLU A 323 -20.92 -5.73 -6.36
C GLU A 323 -20.58 -4.52 -5.47
N ALA A 324 -19.41 -3.90 -5.61
CA ALA A 324 -18.89 -2.86 -4.73
C ALA A 324 -19.45 -1.46 -5.06
N LYS A 325 -20.75 -1.28 -4.84
CA LYS A 325 -21.40 0.03 -4.96
C LYS A 325 -21.00 0.95 -3.81
N GLY A 326 -20.98 2.25 -4.04
CA GLY A 326 -20.63 3.24 -3.01
C GLY A 326 -19.14 3.23 -2.64
N THR A 327 -18.28 2.57 -3.45
CA THR A 327 -16.84 2.60 -3.22
C THR A 327 -16.28 4.02 -3.35
N ASN A 328 -15.38 4.37 -2.44
CA ASN A 328 -14.52 5.55 -2.58
C ASN A 328 -13.05 5.12 -2.45
N SER A 329 -12.30 5.20 -3.55
CA SER A 329 -10.90 4.77 -3.61
C SER A 329 -9.99 5.88 -4.13
N TYR A 330 -8.88 6.10 -3.46
CA TYR A 330 -7.81 6.95 -3.97
C TYR A 330 -6.45 6.32 -3.72
N GLU A 331 -5.60 6.28 -4.75
CA GLU A 331 -4.22 5.84 -4.63
C GLU A 331 -3.23 6.89 -5.14
N ALA A 332 -2.14 7.08 -4.41
CA ALA A 332 -1.08 7.98 -4.81
C ALA A 332 0.29 7.40 -4.51
N ASN A 333 1.19 7.52 -5.49
CA ASN A 333 2.61 7.25 -5.30
C ASN A 333 3.45 8.46 -5.72
N ARG A 334 4.37 8.88 -4.85
CA ARG A 334 5.25 10.02 -5.12
C ARG A 334 6.69 9.61 -4.88
N ASN A 335 7.58 9.85 -5.84
CA ASN A 335 8.99 9.50 -5.73
C ASN A 335 9.86 10.73 -5.95
N LEU A 336 10.87 10.89 -5.09
CA LEU A 336 11.89 11.90 -5.19
C LEU A 336 13.25 11.24 -5.47
N VAL A 337 13.77 11.46 -6.68
CA VAL A 337 15.07 10.97 -7.13
C VAL A 337 16.12 12.03 -6.77
N LEU A 338 16.95 11.73 -5.77
CA LEU A 338 17.87 12.67 -5.13
C LEU A 338 19.17 12.85 -5.92
N THR A 339 19.63 11.78 -6.57
CA THR A 339 20.90 11.73 -7.33
C THR A 339 20.70 11.13 -8.72
N GLU A 340 21.66 11.35 -9.61
CA GLU A 340 21.72 10.63 -10.88
C GLU A 340 22.01 9.13 -10.65
N GLY A 341 21.48 8.26 -11.52
CA GLY A 341 21.71 6.81 -11.47
C GLY A 341 20.70 6.01 -10.63
N ALA A 342 19.85 6.69 -9.85
CA ALA A 342 18.71 6.07 -9.18
C ALA A 342 17.50 5.96 -10.13
N ARG A 343 16.67 4.94 -9.92
CA ARG A 343 15.50 4.61 -10.74
C ARG A 343 14.29 4.34 -9.86
N ALA A 344 13.17 4.98 -10.17
CA ALA A 344 11.87 4.66 -9.59
C ALA A 344 10.91 4.20 -10.69
N ASP A 345 10.39 2.98 -10.59
CA ASP A 345 9.25 2.52 -11.39
C ASP A 345 7.98 2.65 -10.53
N SER A 346 6.96 3.32 -11.06
CA SER A 346 5.69 3.54 -10.36
C SER A 346 4.55 3.25 -11.32
N VAL A 347 3.73 2.26 -10.99
CA VAL A 347 2.71 1.70 -11.89
C VAL A 347 1.38 1.60 -11.15
N PRO A 348 0.50 2.61 -11.25
CA PRO A 348 -0.86 2.52 -10.76
C PRO A 348 -1.77 1.84 -11.79
N ASN A 349 -2.59 0.90 -11.34
CA ASN A 349 -3.53 0.13 -12.14
C ASN A 349 -4.90 0.15 -11.44
N LEU A 350 -5.92 0.57 -12.18
CA LEU A 350 -7.27 0.69 -11.66
C LEU A 350 -8.24 -0.08 -12.56
N GLU A 351 -8.90 -1.07 -12.00
CA GLU A 351 -9.94 -1.87 -12.64
C GLU A 351 -11.29 -1.58 -11.97
N ILE A 352 -12.26 -1.12 -12.76
CA ILE A 352 -13.59 -0.72 -12.27
C ILE A 352 -14.66 -1.48 -13.06
N GLU A 353 -15.37 -2.38 -12.38
CA GLU A 353 -16.42 -3.19 -12.98
C GLU A 353 -17.84 -2.61 -12.80
N THR A 354 -17.99 -1.57 -11.96
CA THR A 354 -19.27 -0.89 -11.69
C THR A 354 -19.15 0.62 -11.72
N GLY A 355 -20.14 1.29 -12.34
CA GLY A 355 -20.22 2.75 -12.36
C GLY A 355 -20.93 3.36 -11.14
N LEU A 356 -21.39 2.54 -10.19
CA LEU A 356 -22.14 2.98 -9.01
C LEU A 356 -21.20 3.24 -7.82
N ILE A 357 -20.18 4.06 -8.03
CA ILE A 357 -19.16 4.40 -7.04
C ILE A 357 -19.20 5.88 -6.68
N ASP A 358 -18.75 6.22 -5.48
CA ASP A 358 -18.65 7.62 -5.03
C ASP A 358 -17.42 8.30 -5.65
N GLY A 359 -16.33 7.57 -5.83
CA GLY A 359 -15.12 8.07 -6.46
C GLY A 359 -14.05 7.00 -6.60
N ALA A 360 -13.26 7.11 -7.67
CA ALA A 360 -12.03 6.35 -7.83
C ALA A 360 -10.99 7.25 -8.52
N GLY A 361 -9.76 7.24 -8.04
CA GLY A 361 -8.69 8.01 -8.65
C GLY A 361 -7.32 7.49 -8.29
N HIS A 362 -6.36 7.77 -9.17
CA HIS A 362 -4.98 7.48 -8.92
C HIS A 362 -4.05 8.62 -9.32
N ALA A 363 -2.89 8.68 -8.69
CA ALA A 363 -1.84 9.62 -9.03
C ALA A 363 -0.46 8.95 -8.90
N SER A 364 0.41 9.17 -9.87
CA SER A 364 1.80 8.80 -9.77
C SER A 364 2.67 9.96 -10.20
N THR A 365 3.63 10.34 -9.36
CA THR A 365 4.64 11.33 -9.71
C THR A 365 6.03 10.83 -9.37
N THR A 366 6.96 11.05 -10.28
CA THR A 366 8.39 10.81 -10.06
C THR A 366 9.12 12.04 -10.54
N GLY A 367 9.91 12.64 -9.66
CA GLY A 367 10.58 13.90 -9.93
C GLY A 367 11.91 14.01 -9.21
N ARG A 368 12.69 15.00 -9.61
CA ARG A 368 13.85 15.47 -8.84
C ARG A 368 13.41 16.62 -7.93
N PHE A 369 14.36 17.19 -7.21
CA PHE A 369 14.12 18.46 -6.52
C PHE A 369 13.62 19.53 -7.49
N ASP A 370 12.70 20.36 -6.99
CA ASP A 370 12.28 21.57 -7.69
C ASP A 370 13.33 22.66 -7.44
N ASP A 371 13.97 23.13 -8.51
CA ASP A 371 15.01 24.14 -8.46
C ASP A 371 14.49 25.46 -7.87
N GLU A 372 13.20 25.80 -8.05
CA GLU A 372 12.61 27.00 -7.46
C GLU A 372 12.46 26.85 -5.93
N HIS A 373 12.06 25.66 -5.46
CA HIS A 373 12.00 25.38 -4.01
C HIS A 373 13.39 25.43 -3.37
N LEU A 374 14.39 24.83 -4.01
CA LEU A 374 15.77 24.88 -3.53
C LEU A 374 16.32 26.32 -3.55
N PHE A 375 16.14 27.03 -4.65
CA PHE A 375 16.56 28.43 -4.77
C PHE A 375 15.90 29.31 -3.70
N TYR A 376 14.60 29.11 -3.43
CA TYR A 376 13.89 29.84 -2.38
C TYR A 376 14.52 29.63 -1.01
N LEU A 377 14.78 28.37 -0.62
CA LEU A 377 15.43 28.05 0.66
C LEU A 377 16.85 28.64 0.72
N MET A 378 17.62 28.52 -0.36
CA MET A 378 18.97 29.06 -0.44
C MET A 378 19.02 30.59 -0.37
N SER A 379 18.03 31.27 -0.95
CA SER A 379 17.88 32.73 -0.85
C SER A 379 17.68 33.22 0.60
N ARG A 380 17.28 32.33 1.51
CA ARG A 380 17.16 32.61 2.95
C ARG A 380 18.43 32.30 3.74
N GLY A 381 19.55 32.02 3.07
CA GLY A 381 20.85 31.77 3.67
C GLY A 381 21.08 30.32 4.11
N ILE A 382 20.20 29.39 3.72
CA ILE A 382 20.35 27.96 3.94
C ILE A 382 21.28 27.41 2.85
N ASP A 383 22.32 26.67 3.19
CA ASP A 383 23.16 26.03 2.17
C ASP A 383 22.38 24.95 1.40
N GLU A 384 22.77 24.67 0.15
CA GLU A 384 22.03 23.77 -0.74
C GLU A 384 21.81 22.38 -0.12
N LYS A 385 22.83 21.86 0.57
CA LYS A 385 22.78 20.54 1.21
C LYS A 385 21.73 20.52 2.31
N THR A 386 21.74 21.50 3.21
CA THR A 386 20.69 21.65 4.22
C THR A 386 19.30 21.85 3.59
N ALA A 387 19.20 22.64 2.51
CA ALA A 387 17.93 22.86 1.81
C ALA A 387 17.34 21.56 1.23
N ARG A 388 18.17 20.73 0.57
CA ARG A 388 17.76 19.41 0.05
C ARG A 388 17.24 18.52 1.18
N ARG A 389 17.94 18.45 2.30
CA ARG A 389 17.52 17.66 3.46
C ARG A 389 16.16 18.10 4.01
N LEU A 390 15.94 19.42 4.13
CA LEU A 390 14.65 19.97 4.56
C LEU A 390 13.50 19.57 3.62
N VAL A 391 13.74 19.58 2.30
CA VAL A 391 12.73 19.16 1.32
C VAL A 391 12.41 17.68 1.46
N VAL A 392 13.43 16.80 1.54
CA VAL A 392 13.20 15.35 1.70
C VAL A 392 12.48 15.05 3.02
N ARG A 393 12.92 15.69 4.12
CA ARG A 393 12.28 15.53 5.42
C ARG A 393 10.82 15.96 5.36
N GLY A 394 10.51 17.14 4.84
CA GLY A 394 9.12 17.60 4.70
C GLY A 394 8.29 16.67 3.81
N PHE A 395 8.89 16.13 2.75
CA PHE A 395 8.26 15.19 1.84
C PHE A 395 7.89 13.86 2.53
N LEU A 396 8.83 13.21 3.23
CA LEU A 396 8.61 11.92 3.88
C LEU A 396 7.83 12.03 5.20
N ASN A 397 7.92 13.17 5.89
CA ASN A 397 7.27 13.38 7.18
C ASN A 397 5.73 13.27 7.12
N GLU A 398 5.12 13.47 5.94
CA GLU A 398 3.69 13.21 5.74
C GLU A 398 3.31 11.75 6.07
N ILE A 399 4.18 10.78 5.75
CA ILE A 399 3.98 9.37 6.10
C ILE A 399 4.38 9.11 7.55
N VAL A 400 5.50 9.68 8.01
CA VAL A 400 5.97 9.51 9.40
C VAL A 400 4.89 9.92 10.40
N GLN A 401 4.20 11.03 10.17
CA GLN A 401 3.10 11.49 11.04
C GLN A 401 1.85 10.59 11.03
N GLN A 402 1.73 9.66 10.07
CA GLN A 402 0.66 8.68 10.09
C GLN A 402 0.90 7.56 11.11
N ILE A 403 2.13 7.37 11.56
CA ILE A 403 2.52 6.28 12.46
C ILE A 403 1.89 6.44 13.84
N ARG A 404 1.88 7.66 14.39
CA ARG A 404 1.27 7.97 15.70
C ARG A 404 1.81 7.14 16.86
N VAL A 405 3.05 6.68 16.73
CA VAL A 405 3.83 5.99 17.76
C VAL A 405 5.12 6.78 17.92
N PRO A 406 5.23 7.66 18.95
CA PRO A 406 6.28 8.67 19.04
C PRO A 406 7.70 8.12 18.92
N GLU A 407 7.97 6.98 19.54
CA GLU A 407 9.28 6.32 19.50
C GLU A 407 9.67 5.84 18.10
N ILE A 408 8.69 5.46 17.27
CA ILE A 408 8.92 5.08 15.88
C ILE A 408 9.05 6.32 14.99
N GLU A 409 8.26 7.37 15.24
CA GLU A 409 8.38 8.64 14.53
C GLU A 409 9.76 9.27 14.72
N GLU A 410 10.25 9.28 15.97
CA GLU A 410 11.59 9.78 16.31
C GLU A 410 12.69 8.94 15.65
N ARG A 411 12.63 7.61 15.77
CA ARG A 411 13.60 6.70 15.13
C ARG A 411 13.65 6.89 13.61
N LEU A 412 12.51 7.09 12.95
CA LEU A 412 12.46 7.29 11.50
C LEU A 412 12.98 8.68 11.11
N ALA A 413 12.69 9.72 11.91
CA ALA A 413 13.26 11.04 11.68
C ALA A 413 14.80 11.00 11.76
N GLU A 414 15.36 10.33 12.77
CA GLU A 414 16.82 10.15 12.90
C GLU A 414 17.41 9.32 11.76
N THR A 415 16.70 8.27 11.34
CA THR A 415 17.11 7.42 10.21
C THR A 415 17.15 8.23 8.91
N ILE A 416 16.11 9.00 8.61
CA ILE A 416 16.08 9.86 7.42
C ILE A 416 17.25 10.85 7.42
N GLU A 417 17.54 11.47 8.58
CA GLU A 417 18.70 12.39 8.69
C GLU A 417 20.04 11.68 8.48
N ARG A 418 20.18 10.43 8.96
CA ARG A 418 21.38 9.61 8.76
C ARG A 418 21.57 9.26 7.29
N GLU A 419 20.54 8.74 6.61
CA GLU A 419 20.66 8.34 5.21
C GLU A 419 20.95 9.55 4.31
N LEU A 420 20.33 10.70 4.60
CA LEU A 420 20.61 11.96 3.91
C LEU A 420 22.01 12.54 4.18
N ALA A 421 22.74 12.03 5.17
CA ALA A 421 24.13 12.41 5.41
C ALA A 421 25.13 11.51 4.68
N ALA A 422 24.74 10.28 4.34
CA ALA A 422 25.57 9.34 3.60
C ALA A 422 25.80 9.77 2.13
N THR A 423 24.90 10.59 1.56
CA THR A 423 25.01 11.13 0.20
C THR A 423 26.14 12.15 -0.01
N ASP A 424 26.78 12.59 1.08
CA ASP A 424 27.77 13.68 1.08
C ASP A 424 29.24 13.22 1.10
N SER A 425 29.47 11.91 1.07
CA SER A 425 30.78 11.26 1.04
C SER A 425 30.96 10.51 -0.27
#